data_AF-A0A0G1BHI2-F1
#
_entry.id   AF-A0A0G1BHI2-F1
#
_cell.length_a   1.000
_cell.length_b   1.000
_cell.length_c   1.000
_cell.angle_alpha   90.00
_cell.angle_beta   90.00
_cell.angle_gamma   90.00
#
_symmetry.space_group_name_H-M   'P 1'
#
loop_
_entity.id
_entity.type
_entity.pdbx_description
1 polymer ?
#
loop_
_entity_poly.entity_id
_entity_poly.type
_entity_poly.pdbx_seq_one_letter_code
_entity_poly.pdbx_strand_id
1 'polypeptide(L)'
;MKQLLKNFALIFLVLFIAAGLWGYAEYGNEKPEIVGINRLVTEIKADTVSKIEVQGSTIHATLDNPEETQLEVRKESGQPFSELMQTYGVTAEELAMIDDVQIKEQTGFLCHSCFLWACSFS
;
A
#
# COMPACT_ATOMS: atom_id res chain seq x y z
N MET A 1 8.67 -45.76 -16.32
CA MET A 1 8.74 -44.34 -16.72
C MET A 1 7.39 -43.60 -16.70
N LYS A 2 6.25 -44.24 -17.00
CA LYS A 2 4.93 -43.57 -17.00
C LYS A 2 4.43 -43.07 -15.64
N GLN A 3 4.74 -43.79 -14.55
CA GLN A 3 4.37 -43.41 -13.18
C GLN A 3 5.13 -42.18 -12.67
N LEU A 4 6.44 -42.10 -12.95
CA LEU A 4 7.25 -40.93 -12.59
C LEU A 4 6.77 -39.68 -13.34
N LEU A 5 6.46 -39.81 -14.63
CA LEU A 5 5.93 -38.71 -15.43
C LEU A 5 4.54 -38.26 -14.95
N LYS A 6 3.68 -39.21 -14.52
CA LYS A 6 2.34 -38.91 -13.99
C LYS A 6 2.41 -38.14 -12.65
N ASN A 7 3.31 -38.55 -11.75
CA ASN A 7 3.48 -37.87 -10.46
C ASN A 7 4.14 -36.50 -10.64
N PHE A 8 5.12 -36.40 -11.54
CA PHE A 8 5.75 -35.14 -11.89
C PHE A 8 4.75 -34.15 -12.50
N ALA A 9 3.91 -34.61 -13.44
CA ALA A 9 2.84 -33.81 -14.03
C ALA A 9 1.78 -33.40 -13.00
N LEU A 10 1.44 -34.26 -12.04
CA LEU A 10 0.52 -33.93 -10.96
C LEU A 10 1.07 -32.82 -10.06
N ILE A 11 2.34 -32.91 -9.66
CA ILE A 11 3.00 -31.87 -8.86
C ILE A 11 3.03 -30.55 -9.63
N PHE A 12 3.41 -30.59 -10.91
CA PHE A 12 3.42 -29.39 -11.77
C PHE A 12 2.03 -28.76 -11.89
N LEU A 13 0.98 -29.57 -12.06
CA LEU A 13 -0.39 -29.08 -12.15
C LEU A 13 -0.83 -28.38 -10.86
N VAL A 14 -0.51 -28.94 -9.70
CA VAL A 14 -0.82 -28.34 -8.40
C VAL A 14 -0.07 -27.01 -8.22
N LEU A 15 1.21 -26.96 -8.58
CA LEU A 15 1.98 -25.71 -8.55
C LEU A 15 1.43 -24.66 -9.52
N PHE A 16 0.95 -25.07 -10.69
CA PHE A 16 0.36 -24.15 -11.67
C PHE A 16 -0.96 -23.56 -11.18
N ILE A 17 -1.78 -24.36 -10.50
CA ILE A 17 -3.01 -23.87 -9.86
C ILE A 17 -2.66 -22.91 -8.72
N ALA A 18 -1.69 -23.25 -7.87
CA ALA A 18 -1.24 -22.35 -6.80
C ALA A 18 -0.69 -21.02 -7.35
N ALA A 19 0.14 -21.07 -8.41
CA ALA A 19 0.67 -19.88 -9.06
C ALA A 19 -0.42 -19.06 -9.75
N GLY A 20 -1.41 -19.72 -10.37
CA GLY A 20 -2.57 -19.06 -10.96
C GLY A 20 -3.41 -18.33 -9.91
N LEU A 21 -3.65 -18.97 -8.76
CA LEU A 21 -4.36 -18.34 -7.63
C LEU A 21 -3.58 -17.16 -7.05
N TRP A 22 -2.25 -17.26 -6.96
CA TRP A 22 -1.39 -16.14 -6.54
C TRP A 22 -1.39 -14.99 -7.56
N GLY A 23 -1.36 -15.29 -8.85
CA GLY A 23 -1.29 -14.29 -9.92
C GLY A 23 -2.52 -13.37 -10.01
N TYR A 24 -3.69 -13.81 -9.52
CA TYR A 24 -4.87 -12.95 -9.43
C TYR A 24 -4.76 -11.87 -8.33
N ALA A 25 -3.90 -12.05 -7.32
CA ALA A 25 -3.72 -11.04 -6.27
C ALA A 25 -3.00 -9.78 -6.79
N GLU A 26 -2.15 -9.91 -7.81
CA GLU A 26 -1.38 -8.80 -8.38
C GLU A 26 -2.09 -8.04 -9.50
N TYR A 27 -3.18 -8.59 -10.06
CA TYR A 27 -3.81 -8.07 -11.29
C TYR A 27 -4.59 -6.75 -11.12
N GLY A 28 -4.69 -6.23 -9.89
CA GLY A 28 -5.32 -4.94 -9.59
C GLY A 28 -4.33 -3.78 -9.34
N ASN A 29 -3.03 -4.03 -9.41
CA ASN A 29 -2.03 -2.96 -9.24
C ASN A 29 -1.77 -2.27 -10.58
N GLU A 30 -2.72 -1.46 -11.03
CA GLU A 30 -2.39 -0.40 -11.98
C GLU A 30 -1.27 0.44 -11.38
N LYS A 31 -0.22 0.68 -12.16
CA LYS A 31 0.96 1.39 -11.70
C LYS A 31 0.52 2.80 -11.29
N PRO A 32 0.65 3.19 -10.01
CA PRO A 32 0.06 4.42 -9.54
C PRO A 32 0.71 5.61 -10.24
N GLU A 33 -0.10 6.58 -10.63
CA GLU A 33 0.41 7.78 -11.28
C GLU A 33 1.10 8.66 -10.23
N ILE A 34 2.36 9.03 -10.50
CA ILE A 34 3.12 9.88 -9.59
C ILE A 34 2.67 11.33 -9.80
N VAL A 35 1.92 11.86 -8.85
CA VAL A 35 1.38 13.21 -8.89
C VAL A 35 1.88 14.07 -7.73
N GLY A 36 1.76 15.39 -7.89
CA GLY A 36 2.07 16.34 -6.83
C GLY A 36 0.97 16.42 -5.77
N ILE A 37 1.32 16.93 -4.58
CA ILE A 37 0.39 17.10 -3.46
C ILE A 37 -0.82 17.98 -3.82
N ASN A 38 -0.64 18.97 -4.70
CA ASN A 38 -1.73 19.84 -5.17
C ASN A 38 -2.82 19.07 -5.92
N ARG A 39 -2.44 18.04 -6.71
CA ARG A 39 -3.41 17.20 -7.42
C ARG A 39 -4.23 16.39 -6.43
N LEU A 40 -3.56 15.76 -5.46
CA LEU A 40 -4.24 15.03 -4.38
C LEU A 40 -5.21 15.93 -3.59
N VAL A 41 -4.79 17.13 -3.21
CA VAL A 41 -5.65 18.11 -2.52
C VAL A 41 -6.87 18.49 -3.36
N THR A 42 -6.71 18.59 -4.67
CA THR A 42 -7.83 18.88 -5.59
C THR A 42 -8.83 17.73 -5.61
N GLU A 43 -8.35 16.49 -5.68
CA GLU A 43 -9.21 15.30 -5.66
C GLU A 43 -9.90 15.11 -4.31
N ILE A 44 -9.22 15.35 -3.19
CA ILE A 44 -9.83 15.32 -1.84
C ILE A 44 -10.98 16.33 -1.74
N LYS A 45 -10.78 17.55 -2.27
CA LYS A 45 -11.83 18.59 -2.30
C LYS A 45 -12.96 18.28 -3.27
N ALA A 46 -12.70 17.45 -4.28
CA ALA A 46 -13.68 17.00 -5.24
C ALA A 46 -14.48 15.78 -4.75
N ASP A 47 -14.16 15.25 -3.56
CA ASP A 47 -14.79 14.06 -2.97
C ASP A 47 -14.69 12.82 -3.89
N THR A 48 -13.57 12.70 -4.61
CA THR A 48 -13.29 11.60 -5.55
C THR A 48 -12.36 10.54 -4.97
N VAL A 49 -11.94 10.69 -3.71
CA VAL A 49 -10.95 9.83 -3.04
C VAL A 49 -11.65 8.83 -2.12
N SER A 50 -11.55 7.55 -2.48
CA SER A 50 -12.13 6.43 -1.74
C SER A 50 -11.27 6.01 -0.54
N LYS A 51 -9.95 5.95 -0.76
CA LYS A 51 -9.00 5.39 0.21
C LYS A 51 -7.68 6.14 0.20
N ILE A 52 -7.10 6.34 1.37
CA ILE A 52 -5.73 6.86 1.51
C ILE A 52 -4.89 5.88 2.34
N GLU A 53 -3.77 5.42 1.78
CA GLU A 53 -2.74 4.68 2.48
C GLU A 53 -1.45 5.49 2.60
N VAL A 54 -1.03 5.78 3.82
CA VAL A 54 0.23 6.47 4.09
C VAL A 54 1.29 5.44 4.46
N GLN A 55 2.31 5.30 3.60
CA GLN A 55 3.45 4.39 3.78
C GLN A 55 4.75 5.18 3.92
N GLY A 56 5.15 5.49 5.15
CA GLY A 56 6.39 6.22 5.42
C GLY A 56 6.37 7.63 4.82
N SER A 57 7.09 7.85 3.71
CA SER A 57 7.14 9.11 2.93
C SER A 57 6.30 9.10 1.65
N THR A 58 5.63 8.00 1.35
CA THR A 58 4.74 7.87 0.19
C THR A 58 3.29 7.81 0.65
N ILE A 59 2.41 8.46 -0.10
CA ILE A 59 0.97 8.45 0.09
C ILE A 59 0.38 7.83 -1.17
N HIS A 60 -0.42 6.78 -0.99
CA HIS A 60 -1.21 6.17 -2.05
C HIS A 60 -2.66 6.59 -1.85
N ALA A 61 -3.28 7.18 -2.87
CA ALA A 61 -4.69 7.52 -2.86
C ALA A 61 -5.41 6.72 -3.95
N THR A 62 -6.56 6.15 -3.63
CA THR A 62 -7.42 5.43 -4.58
C THR A 62 -8.59 6.34 -4.91
N LEU A 63 -8.81 6.60 -6.20
CA LEU A 63 -9.95 7.38 -6.66
C LEU A 63 -11.11 6.46 -7.03
N ASP A 64 -12.34 6.98 -6.95
CA ASP A 64 -13.56 6.27 -7.36
C ASP A 64 -13.80 6.31 -8.90
N ASN A 65 -12.88 6.93 -9.66
CA ASN A 65 -13.04 7.16 -11.10
C ASN A 65 -12.50 5.97 -11.92
N PRO A 66 -13.22 5.50 -12.97
CA PRO A 66 -12.78 4.38 -13.82
C PRO A 66 -11.49 4.60 -14.65
N GLU A 67 -10.94 5.81 -14.74
CA GLU A 67 -9.77 6.11 -15.59
C GLU A 67 -8.43 6.20 -14.83
N GLU A 68 -8.44 6.60 -13.55
CA GLU A 68 -7.25 6.76 -12.71
C GLU A 68 -7.49 6.02 -11.39
N THR A 69 -7.04 4.77 -11.28
CA THR A 69 -7.37 3.94 -10.11
C THR A 69 -6.52 4.29 -8.88
N GLN A 70 -5.26 4.72 -9.07
CA GLN A 70 -4.33 4.99 -7.98
C GLN A 70 -3.37 6.15 -8.25
N LEU A 71 -3.24 7.05 -7.28
CA LEU A 71 -2.29 8.15 -7.24
C LEU A 71 -1.19 7.87 -6.22
N GLU A 72 0.06 8.14 -6.59
CA GLU A 72 1.21 8.12 -5.68
C GLU A 72 1.72 9.56 -5.48
N VAL A 73 1.81 9.98 -4.22
CA VAL A 73 2.36 11.28 -3.83
C VAL A 73 3.50 11.10 -2.85
N ARG A 74 4.62 11.77 -3.11
CA ARG A 74 5.76 11.81 -2.19
C ARG A 74 5.64 13.03 -1.29
N LYS A 75 5.67 12.82 0.03
CA LYS A 75 5.75 13.90 1.03
C LYS A 75 7.19 14.11 1.48
N GLU A 76 7.45 15.30 2.04
CA GLU A 76 8.71 15.59 2.73
C GLU A 76 8.89 14.63 3.93
N SER A 77 10.13 14.19 4.13
CA SER A 77 10.46 13.27 5.22
C SER A 77 10.21 13.92 6.58
N GLY A 78 9.46 13.25 7.45
CA GLY A 78 9.25 13.68 8.84
C GLY A 78 7.98 14.51 9.10
N GLN A 79 7.23 14.90 8.06
CA GLN A 79 5.97 15.60 8.25
C GLN A 79 4.79 14.62 8.41
N PRO A 80 3.92 14.76 9.43
CA PRO A 80 2.72 13.96 9.56
C PRO A 80 1.68 14.34 8.48
N PHE A 81 0.95 13.35 7.98
CA PHE A 81 -0.01 13.54 6.88
C PHE A 81 -1.13 14.52 7.24
N SER A 82 -1.66 14.42 8.46
CA SER A 82 -2.72 15.31 8.96
C SER A 82 -2.30 16.79 8.95
N GLU A 83 -1.08 17.10 9.38
CA GLU A 83 -0.55 18.47 9.39
C GLU A 83 -0.25 18.98 7.97
N LEU A 84 0.22 18.10 7.08
CA LEU A 84 0.40 18.40 5.66
C LEU A 84 -0.92 18.83 5.04
N MET A 85 -1.98 18.05 5.22
CA MET A 85 -3.31 18.35 4.66
C MET A 85 -3.89 19.67 5.20
N GLN A 86 -3.72 19.93 6.51
CA GLN A 86 -4.12 21.21 7.11
C GLN A 86 -3.37 22.41 6.50
N THR A 87 -2.07 22.25 6.20
CA THR A 87 -1.25 23.29 5.56
C THR A 87 -1.77 23.66 4.17
N TYR A 88 -2.32 22.69 3.42
CA TYR A 88 -2.93 22.92 2.11
C TYR A 88 -4.42 23.35 2.19
N GLY A 89 -4.93 23.60 3.39
CA GLY A 89 -6.30 24.05 3.60
C GLY A 89 -7.34 22.97 3.27
N VAL A 90 -7.00 21.71 3.55
CA VAL A 90 -7.96 20.61 3.63
C VAL A 90 -8.49 20.58 5.07
N THR A 91 -9.81 20.62 5.20
CA THR A 91 -10.52 20.64 6.48
C THR A 91 -10.65 19.23 7.06
N ALA A 92 -10.89 19.14 8.38
CA ALA A 92 -11.06 17.84 9.03
C ALA A 92 -12.34 17.13 8.56
N GLU A 93 -13.32 17.92 8.14
CA GLU A 93 -14.59 17.47 7.57
C GLU A 93 -14.40 16.78 6.22
N GLU A 94 -13.56 17.35 5.33
CA GLU A 94 -13.21 16.74 4.03
C GLU A 94 -12.39 15.46 4.21
N LEU A 95 -11.53 15.38 5.23
CA LEU A 95 -10.80 14.15 5.54
C LEU A 95 -11.68 13.07 6.18
N ALA A 96 -12.75 13.46 6.87
CA ALA A 96 -13.70 12.54 7.49
C ALA A 96 -14.71 11.93 6.49
N MET A 97 -14.83 12.51 5.29
CA MET A 97 -15.62 11.94 4.19
C MET A 97 -14.93 10.73 3.54
N ILE A 98 -13.62 10.56 3.76
CA ILE A 98 -12.86 9.44 3.24
C ILE A 98 -13.11 8.21 4.11
N ASP A 99 -13.63 7.15 3.49
CA ASP A 99 -14.08 5.94 4.19
C ASP A 99 -12.95 5.18 4.91
N ASP A 100 -11.73 5.19 4.37
CA ASP A 100 -10.59 4.44 4.92
C ASP A 100 -9.25 5.19 4.79
N VAL A 101 -8.80 5.78 5.89
CA VAL A 101 -7.47 6.39 6.02
C VAL A 101 -6.56 5.46 6.84
N GLN A 102 -5.69 4.72 6.16
CA GLN A 102 -4.76 3.78 6.80
C GLN A 102 -3.34 4.36 6.86
N ILE A 103 -2.84 4.52 8.08
CA ILE A 103 -1.44 4.85 8.32
C ILE A 103 -0.68 3.55 8.56
N LYS A 104 0.02 3.06 7.54
CA LYS A 104 0.89 1.88 7.66
C LYS A 104 2.27 2.34 8.12
N GLU A 105 2.48 2.30 9.44
CA GLU A 105 3.83 2.46 9.98
C GLU A 105 4.69 1.27 9.55
N GLN A 106 5.84 1.56 8.94
CA GLN A 106 6.90 0.59 8.76
C GLN A 106 7.53 0.32 10.13
N THR A 107 6.81 -0.35 11.02
CA THR A 107 7.35 -0.76 12.31
C THR A 107 8.50 -1.72 12.04
N GLY A 108 9.70 -1.31 12.44
CA GLY A 108 10.92 -2.03 12.16
C GLY A 108 10.90 -3.42 12.77
N PHE A 109 10.68 -4.43 11.93
CA PHE A 109 10.90 -5.85 12.25
C PHE A 109 12.35 -6.18 12.67
N LEU A 110 13.25 -5.19 12.64
CA LEU A 110 14.66 -5.31 13.02
C LEU A 110 14.95 -5.15 14.52
N CYS A 111 14.01 -4.68 15.35
CA CYS A 111 14.30 -4.48 16.78
C CYS A 111 14.19 -5.78 17.62
N HIS A 112 13.46 -6.79 17.14
CA HIS A 112 13.23 -8.00 17.95
C HIS A 112 14.43 -8.97 17.99
N SER A 113 15.38 -8.85 17.04
CA SER A 113 16.57 -9.71 16.99
C SER A 113 17.77 -9.18 17.79
N CYS A 114 17.75 -7.92 18.24
CA CYS A 114 18.89 -7.32 18.96
C CYS A 114 18.83 -7.52 20.49
N PHE A 115 17.65 -7.76 21.06
CA PHE A 115 17.48 -7.81 22.52
C PHE A 115 17.95 -9.12 23.18
N LEU A 116 18.12 -10.21 22.41
CA LEU A 116 18.49 -11.51 22.95
C LEU A 116 20.00 -11.70 23.21
N TRP A 117 20.87 -10.81 22.68
CA TRP A 117 22.32 -10.96 22.87
C TRP A 117 22.91 -10.07 23.98
N ALA A 118 22.22 -9.00 24.38
CA ALA A 118 22.75 -8.04 25.35
C ALA A 118 22.56 -8.43 26.84
N CYS A 119 21.75 -9.45 27.15
CA CYS A 119 21.46 -9.84 28.54
C CYS A 119 22.32 -10.98 29.10
N SER A 120 23.31 -11.50 28.35
CA SER A 120 24.19 -12.59 28.80
C SER A 120 25.55 -12.13 29.35
N PHE A 121 25.76 -10.83 29.53
CA PHE A 121 27.04 -10.31 30.04
C PHE A 121 26.82 -9.14 31.02
N SER A 122 26.22 -9.42 32.17
CA SER A 122 26.48 -8.67 33.41
C SER A 122 26.12 -9.49 34.64
#